data_AF-A0A428U967-F1
#
_entry.id   AF-A0A428U967-F1
#
_cell.length_a   1.000
_cell.length_b   1.000
_cell.length_c   1.000
_cell.angle_alpha   90.00
_cell.angle_beta   90.00
_cell.angle_gamma   90.00
#
_symmetry.space_group_name_H-M   'P 1'
#
loop_
_entity.id
_entity.type
_entity.pdbx_description
1 polymer ?
#
loop_
_entity_poly.entity_id
_entity_poly.type
_entity_poly.pdbx_seq_one_letter_code
_entity_poly.pdbx_strand_id
1 'polypeptide(L)'
;MLTAVGRAAARRIQAPSAHHPAAAAAAQLILRQAPAASALPIRAFSVFAPAQLPAAAASKKKSKAPAKKKPAAAAAKKKKPVAKAAKKPKPAPKNPVGRPKKELDPEEKKKAEIRDLKKWALRDTPAALPNSKWSQFIADNKDVLKGSDGLGPHMAGLASKFQNLSASELNALENRAAANREKNAANLKAWIKSHEPARIHIANQARRRLNRLTEKNYRALEDERLPKRPLSSYTNFTVQSWPRLGGTDAIEGSKNISQAWKALSPSEKAVYEEQTAQASAKYEADMEVLQVRVDAIKAEGVPKGKK
;
A
#
# COMPACT_ATOMS: atom_id res chain seq x y z
N MET A 1 -66.67 -29.26 -6.97
CA MET A 1 -67.67 -28.96 -8.00
C MET A 1 -67.73 -27.44 -8.20
N LEU A 2 -67.91 -27.00 -9.45
CA LEU A 2 -68.15 -25.62 -9.90
C LEU A 2 -67.01 -24.59 -9.83
N THR A 3 -66.63 -24.13 -11.03
CA THR A 3 -65.70 -23.06 -11.39
C THR A 3 -66.45 -21.76 -11.72
N ALA A 4 -65.92 -20.58 -11.36
CA ALA A 4 -66.22 -19.29 -12.02
C ALA A 4 -65.12 -18.25 -11.72
N VAL A 5 -64.24 -17.94 -12.68
CA VAL A 5 -64.30 -16.74 -13.55
C VAL A 5 -64.23 -15.41 -12.77
N GLY A 6 -63.01 -14.89 -12.60
CA GLY A 6 -62.72 -13.52 -12.15
C GLY A 6 -62.76 -12.53 -13.32
N ARG A 7 -63.27 -11.32 -13.06
CA ARG A 7 -63.68 -10.35 -14.10
C ARG A 7 -62.51 -9.58 -14.71
N ALA A 8 -62.53 -9.42 -16.03
CA ALA A 8 -61.74 -8.41 -16.73
C ALA A 8 -62.38 -7.02 -16.59
N ALA A 9 -61.56 -5.97 -16.42
CA ALA A 9 -62.02 -4.58 -16.42
C ALA A 9 -61.07 -3.73 -17.28
N ALA A 10 -61.45 -3.49 -18.54
CA ALA A 10 -60.75 -2.54 -19.40
C ALA A 10 -61.20 -1.11 -19.07
N ARG A 11 -60.25 -0.16 -18.98
CA ARG A 11 -60.54 1.28 -19.00
C ARG A 11 -59.66 1.98 -20.03
N ARG A 12 -60.28 2.44 -21.12
CA ARG A 12 -59.74 3.41 -22.08
C ARG A 12 -60.24 4.80 -21.71
N ILE A 13 -59.36 5.77 -21.47
CA ILE A 13 -59.59 7.22 -21.61
C ILE A 13 -58.22 7.78 -22.04
N GLN A 14 -57.99 8.01 -23.34
CA GLN A 14 -58.14 9.30 -24.05
C GLN A 14 -57.20 10.41 -23.57
N ALA A 15 -56.41 10.94 -24.51
CA ALA A 15 -55.55 12.10 -24.35
C ALA A 15 -56.25 13.38 -24.89
N PRO A 16 -55.85 14.57 -24.43
CA PRO A 16 -56.01 15.81 -25.19
C PRO A 16 -54.67 16.26 -25.80
N SER A 17 -54.75 16.76 -27.03
CA SER A 17 -53.68 17.51 -27.69
C SER A 17 -53.80 18.99 -27.32
N ALA A 18 -52.66 19.70 -27.23
CA ALA A 18 -52.33 20.86 -28.09
C ALA A 18 -51.51 21.98 -27.41
N HIS A 19 -50.82 22.73 -28.29
CA HIS A 19 -50.24 24.07 -28.13
C HIS A 19 -48.89 24.24 -27.41
N HIS A 20 -47.87 24.45 -28.25
CA HIS A 20 -46.68 25.25 -27.93
C HIS A 20 -47.04 26.70 -27.55
N PRO A 21 -46.33 27.31 -26.59
CA PRO A 21 -45.96 28.71 -26.62
C PRO A 21 -44.53 28.89 -27.19
N ALA A 22 -44.27 30.08 -27.73
CA ALA A 22 -43.11 30.38 -28.57
C ALA A 22 -41.80 30.65 -27.80
N ALA A 23 -40.69 30.60 -28.54
CA ALA A 23 -39.37 30.92 -28.04
C ALA A 23 -39.23 32.41 -27.66
N ALA A 24 -38.84 32.69 -26.41
CA ALA A 24 -38.32 33.99 -25.99
C ALA A 24 -36.79 33.92 -25.93
N ALA A 25 -36.11 34.61 -26.85
CA ALA A 25 -34.66 34.65 -26.91
C ALA A 25 -34.09 35.56 -25.82
N ALA A 26 -33.65 34.99 -24.70
CA ALA A 26 -32.90 35.71 -23.67
C ALA A 26 -31.42 35.82 -24.07
N ALA A 27 -31.02 37.00 -24.57
CA ALA A 27 -29.64 37.30 -24.91
C ALA A 27 -28.77 37.39 -23.64
N GLN A 28 -28.11 36.28 -23.28
CA GLN A 28 -27.11 36.25 -22.22
C GLN A 28 -25.80 36.88 -22.72
N LEU A 29 -25.43 38.02 -22.13
CA LEU A 29 -24.21 38.77 -22.43
C LEU A 29 -22.97 37.94 -22.03
N ILE A 30 -22.30 37.32 -23.00
CA ILE A 30 -21.03 36.60 -22.75
C ILE A 30 -19.93 37.63 -22.49
N LEU A 31 -19.68 37.95 -21.22
CA LEU A 31 -18.53 38.74 -20.82
C LEU A 31 -17.25 37.91 -21.01
N ARG A 32 -16.54 38.19 -22.09
CA ARG A 32 -15.36 37.46 -22.56
C ARG A 32 -14.15 37.70 -21.64
N GLN A 33 -14.10 37.00 -20.51
CA GLN A 33 -12.95 37.06 -19.60
C GLN A 33 -11.70 36.48 -20.29
N ALA A 34 -10.61 37.26 -20.27
CA ALA A 34 -9.32 36.85 -20.83
C ALA A 34 -8.69 35.74 -19.97
N PRO A 35 -7.90 34.82 -20.56
CA PRO A 35 -7.19 33.81 -19.79
C PRO A 35 -6.10 34.46 -18.93
N ALA A 36 -6.30 34.49 -17.61
CA ALA A 36 -5.23 34.80 -16.68
C ALA A 36 -4.13 33.73 -16.80
N ALA A 37 -2.93 34.15 -17.20
CA ALA A 37 -1.79 33.25 -17.34
C ALA A 37 -1.41 32.66 -15.99
N SER A 38 -1.67 31.37 -15.79
CA SER A 38 -1.32 30.64 -14.58
C SER A 38 0.20 30.39 -14.51
N ALA A 39 0.92 31.36 -13.95
CA ALA A 39 2.33 31.17 -13.61
C ALA A 39 2.48 29.98 -12.65
N LEU A 40 3.26 28.97 -13.07
CA LEU A 40 3.51 27.76 -12.29
C LEU A 40 4.24 28.13 -10.98
N PRO A 41 3.77 27.69 -9.79
CA PRO A 41 4.50 27.92 -8.56
C PRO A 41 5.78 27.08 -8.54
N ILE A 42 6.92 27.75 -8.68
CA ILE A 42 8.25 27.16 -8.48
C ILE A 42 8.31 26.64 -7.05
N ARG A 43 8.45 25.32 -6.87
CA ARG A 43 8.69 24.70 -5.56
C ARG A 43 10.09 25.08 -5.07
N ALA A 44 10.19 26.18 -4.34
CA ALA A 44 11.35 26.47 -3.52
C ALA A 44 11.42 25.45 -2.36
N PHE A 45 12.36 24.51 -2.44
CA PHE A 45 12.69 23.62 -1.33
C PHE A 45 13.45 24.41 -0.27
N SER A 46 12.79 24.84 0.80
CA SER A 46 13.46 25.36 1.99
C SER A 46 14.14 24.21 2.74
N VAL A 47 15.46 24.11 2.60
CA VAL A 47 16.29 23.18 3.38
C VAL A 47 16.38 23.70 4.81
N PHE A 48 15.47 23.23 5.67
CA PHE A 48 15.60 23.42 7.12
C PHE A 48 16.69 22.48 7.66
N ALA A 49 17.91 23.02 7.79
CA ALA A 49 18.93 22.41 8.63
C ALA A 49 18.58 22.65 10.11
N PRO A 50 18.48 21.62 10.96
CA PRO A 50 18.27 21.82 12.39
C PRO A 50 19.55 22.38 13.03
N ALA A 51 19.55 23.67 13.37
CA ALA A 51 20.60 24.28 14.15
C ALA A 51 20.58 23.71 15.58
N GLN A 52 21.56 22.87 15.92
CA GLN A 52 21.77 22.44 17.30
C GLN A 52 22.35 23.61 18.11
N LEU A 53 21.51 24.26 18.90
CA LEU A 53 21.97 25.19 19.93
C LEU A 53 22.73 24.41 21.01
N PRO A 54 23.94 24.83 21.42
CA PRO A 54 24.67 24.17 22.50
C PRO A 54 23.98 24.44 23.84
N ALA A 55 23.81 23.39 24.64
CA ALA A 55 23.24 23.49 25.98
C ALA A 55 24.16 24.31 26.90
N ALA A 56 23.58 25.26 27.64
CA ALA A 56 24.32 26.07 28.61
C ALA A 56 24.74 25.23 29.82
N ALA A 57 26.04 24.97 29.95
CA ALA A 57 26.60 24.33 31.13
C ALA A 57 26.78 25.34 32.27
N ALA A 58 26.19 25.05 33.43
CA ALA A 58 26.34 25.87 34.64
C ALA A 58 27.78 25.82 35.18
N SER A 59 28.20 26.90 35.84
CA SER A 59 29.59 27.17 36.21
C SER A 59 30.01 26.61 37.57
N LYS A 60 31.29 26.18 37.70
CA LYS A 60 32.06 26.23 38.97
C LYS A 60 33.59 26.10 38.80
N LYS A 61 34.23 27.28 38.73
CA LYS A 61 35.57 27.74 39.21
C LYS A 61 36.78 26.78 39.45
N LYS A 62 37.96 27.35 39.11
CA LYS A 62 39.38 27.07 39.50
C LYS A 62 40.11 25.93 38.73
N SER A 63 41.41 26.04 38.37
CA SER A 63 42.34 27.19 38.28
C SER A 63 43.69 26.83 37.62
N LYS A 64 44.40 27.84 37.07
CA LYS A 64 45.81 27.87 36.59
C LYS A 64 46.17 27.18 35.24
N ALA A 65 47.11 27.83 34.55
CA ALA A 65 47.78 27.49 33.29
C ALA A 65 49.30 27.85 33.45
N PRO A 66 50.16 27.97 32.41
CA PRO A 66 50.20 27.36 31.06
C PRO A 66 51.60 26.75 30.70
N ALA A 67 51.73 26.01 29.58
CA ALA A 67 53.03 25.79 28.89
C ALA A 67 52.88 25.49 27.37
N LYS A 68 53.95 25.70 26.59
CA LYS A 68 53.95 25.94 25.12
C LYS A 68 54.47 24.77 24.24
N LYS A 69 53.90 24.70 23.02
CA LYS A 69 54.51 24.44 21.67
C LYS A 69 54.96 23.02 21.19
N LYS A 70 54.63 22.81 19.90
CA LYS A 70 55.04 21.88 18.81
C LYS A 70 56.55 22.04 18.38
N PRO A 71 57.14 21.33 17.36
CA PRO A 71 56.71 20.12 16.57
C PRO A 71 57.83 19.09 16.15
N ALA A 72 57.41 18.03 15.40
CA ALA A 72 58.05 17.43 14.18
C ALA A 72 59.16 16.31 14.19
N ALA A 73 58.97 15.39 13.23
CA ALA A 73 59.94 14.72 12.31
C ALA A 73 60.61 13.33 12.60
N ALA A 74 60.15 12.33 11.84
CA ALA A 74 60.88 11.34 10.99
C ALA A 74 62.06 10.46 11.49
N ALA A 75 61.97 9.14 11.25
CA ALA A 75 62.80 8.38 10.29
C ALA A 75 62.51 6.85 10.30
N ALA A 76 62.89 6.12 9.25
CA ALA A 76 62.67 4.66 9.07
C ALA A 76 63.97 3.91 8.72
N LYS A 77 64.07 2.57 8.94
CA LYS A 77 65.08 1.71 8.26
C LYS A 77 64.83 0.17 8.27
N LYS A 78 65.73 -0.55 7.57
CA LYS A 78 65.58 -1.84 6.82
C LYS A 78 66.93 -2.62 6.84
N LYS A 79 67.10 -3.95 6.63
CA LYS A 79 66.26 -5.18 6.58
C LYS A 79 67.17 -6.44 6.40
N LYS A 80 66.98 -7.55 7.13
CA LYS A 80 67.46 -8.95 6.80
C LYS A 80 69.00 -9.18 6.76
N PRO A 81 69.57 -10.41 6.55
CA PRO A 81 69.03 -11.78 6.26
C PRO A 81 68.98 -12.72 7.51
N VAL A 82 68.58 -14.01 7.54
CA VAL A 82 68.20 -15.11 6.59
C VAL A 82 69.32 -16.08 6.14
N ALA A 83 69.18 -17.40 6.43
CA ALA A 83 70.14 -18.49 6.08
C ALA A 83 69.47 -19.86 5.72
N LYS A 84 70.18 -21.01 5.88
CA LYS A 84 69.97 -22.30 5.14
C LYS A 84 70.33 -23.59 5.93
N ALA A 85 69.41 -24.57 6.11
CA ALA A 85 69.64 -26.05 6.17
C ALA A 85 68.32 -26.85 6.40
N ALA A 86 68.29 -28.19 6.26
CA ALA A 86 67.10 -29.06 6.43
C ALA A 86 67.53 -30.53 6.81
N LYS A 87 66.73 -31.62 6.85
CA LYS A 87 65.41 -31.97 6.25
C LYS A 87 64.85 -33.31 6.84
N LYS A 88 63.51 -33.50 6.86
CA LYS A 88 62.71 -34.76 7.15
C LYS A 88 62.62 -35.25 8.63
N PRO A 89 61.60 -36.05 9.03
CA PRO A 89 60.19 -36.14 8.60
C PRO A 89 59.13 -36.07 9.76
N LYS A 90 57.86 -36.36 9.47
CA LYS A 90 56.61 -36.02 10.23
C LYS A 90 56.29 -36.86 11.49
N PRO A 91 55.43 -36.33 12.38
CA PRO A 91 54.14 -36.99 12.70
C PRO A 91 52.90 -36.16 12.28
N ALA A 92 51.71 -36.75 12.33
CA ALA A 92 50.49 -36.23 11.68
C ALA A 92 49.87 -34.99 12.36
N PRO A 93 49.37 -33.99 11.60
CA PRO A 93 48.60 -32.88 12.15
C PRO A 93 47.17 -33.32 12.51
N LYS A 94 46.76 -33.06 13.75
CA LYS A 94 45.37 -33.19 14.19
C LYS A 94 44.50 -32.18 13.43
N ASN A 95 43.30 -32.59 13.01
CA ASN A 95 42.33 -31.69 12.37
C ASN A 95 42.01 -30.51 13.29
N PRO A 96 42.16 -29.24 12.85
CA PRO A 96 41.77 -28.09 13.65
C PRO A 96 40.24 -27.97 13.70
N VAL A 97 39.67 -28.47 14.80
CA VAL A 97 38.32 -28.14 15.23
C VAL A 97 38.21 -26.63 15.41
N GLY A 98 37.09 -26.04 14.99
CA GLY A 98 36.79 -24.63 15.25
C GLY A 98 37.15 -23.66 14.13
N ARG A 99 36.56 -23.83 12.93
CA ARG A 99 36.32 -22.66 12.07
C ARG A 99 35.21 -21.83 12.74
N PRO A 100 35.46 -20.58 13.20
CA PRO A 100 34.39 -19.74 13.73
C PRO A 100 33.31 -19.57 12.67
N LYS A 101 32.04 -19.59 13.06
CA LYS A 101 30.91 -19.33 12.16
C LYS A 101 31.10 -17.92 11.57
N LYS A 102 31.65 -17.84 10.36
CA LYS A 102 31.83 -16.57 9.66
C LYS A 102 30.45 -15.95 9.53
N GLU A 103 30.29 -14.78 10.13
CA GLU A 103 29.00 -14.10 10.15
C GLU A 103 28.50 -13.94 8.72
N LEU A 104 27.35 -14.54 8.42
CA LEU A 104 26.76 -14.46 7.08
C LEU A 104 26.62 -12.98 6.73
N ASP A 105 27.09 -12.59 5.55
CA ASP A 105 27.21 -11.19 5.15
C ASP A 105 25.84 -10.49 5.30
N PRO A 106 25.77 -9.23 5.79
CA PRO A 106 24.51 -8.52 5.95
C PRO A 106 23.65 -8.45 4.68
N GLU A 107 24.22 -8.52 3.47
CA GLU A 107 23.41 -8.65 2.26
C GLU A 107 22.93 -10.08 2.01
N GLU A 108 23.77 -11.09 2.23
CA GLU A 108 23.37 -12.50 2.13
C GLU A 108 22.23 -12.85 3.11
N LYS A 109 22.29 -12.33 4.34
CA LYS A 109 21.20 -12.40 5.33
C LYS A 109 19.90 -11.81 4.78
N LYS A 110 19.93 -10.59 4.23
CA LYS A 110 18.76 -9.94 3.60
C LYS A 110 18.24 -10.75 2.39
N LYS A 111 19.14 -11.27 1.54
CA LYS A 111 18.80 -12.10 0.37
C LYS A 111 18.20 -13.46 0.78
N ALA A 112 18.62 -14.04 1.90
CA ALA A 112 17.99 -15.22 2.50
C ALA A 112 16.60 -14.89 3.06
N GLU A 113 16.49 -13.84 3.89
CA GLU A 113 15.22 -13.39 4.46
C GLU A 113 14.17 -13.10 3.38
N ILE A 114 14.54 -12.37 2.32
CA ILE A 114 13.67 -12.11 1.16
C ILE A 114 13.23 -13.40 0.46
N ARG A 115 14.08 -14.44 0.36
CA ARG A 115 13.71 -15.74 -0.21
C ARG A 115 12.70 -16.47 0.66
N ASP A 116 12.86 -16.45 1.98
CA ASP A 116 11.96 -17.14 2.90
C ASP A 116 10.61 -16.41 3.03
N LEU A 117 10.61 -15.08 3.14
CA LEU A 117 9.39 -14.27 3.10
C LEU A 117 8.59 -14.48 1.80
N LYS A 118 9.27 -14.63 0.65
CA LYS A 118 8.61 -14.94 -0.64
C LYS A 118 7.88 -16.29 -0.64
N LYS A 119 8.32 -17.28 0.15
CA LYS A 119 7.62 -18.57 0.30
C LYS A 119 6.31 -18.39 1.09
N TRP A 120 6.36 -17.59 2.15
CA TRP A 120 5.20 -17.33 3.02
C TRP A 120 4.20 -16.32 2.45
N ALA A 121 4.61 -15.47 1.51
CA ALA A 121 3.80 -14.35 1.01
C ALA A 121 2.59 -14.72 0.13
N LEU A 122 2.28 -16.00 -0.11
CA LEU A 122 1.21 -16.50 -1.00
C LEU A 122 1.14 -15.68 -2.31
N ARG A 123 2.22 -15.79 -3.11
CA ARG A 123 2.45 -14.96 -4.31
C ARG A 123 1.73 -15.50 -5.57
N ASP A 124 1.10 -16.65 -5.44
CA ASP A 124 0.24 -17.38 -6.38
C ASP A 124 -1.19 -16.80 -6.44
N THR A 125 -1.32 -15.48 -6.24
CA THR A 125 -2.59 -14.76 -6.45
C THR A 125 -3.04 -14.87 -7.91
N PRO A 126 -4.34 -15.09 -8.18
CA PRO A 126 -4.85 -15.23 -9.55
C PRO A 126 -4.52 -13.99 -10.39
N ALA A 127 -4.14 -14.22 -11.65
CA ALA A 127 -3.82 -13.16 -12.58
C ALA A 127 -5.06 -12.30 -12.86
N ALA A 128 -4.92 -10.98 -12.73
CA ALA A 128 -6.00 -10.04 -12.98
C ALA A 128 -6.23 -9.82 -14.48
N LEU A 129 -7.49 -9.84 -14.90
CA LEU A 129 -7.96 -9.38 -16.21
C LEU A 129 -7.73 -7.87 -16.37
N PRO A 130 -7.64 -7.34 -17.61
CA PRO A 130 -7.45 -5.91 -17.86
C PRO A 130 -8.55 -5.05 -17.22
N ASN A 131 -8.17 -4.10 -16.38
CA ASN A 131 -9.07 -3.33 -15.50
C ASN A 131 -9.27 -1.86 -15.91
N SER A 132 -8.71 -1.46 -17.05
CA SER A 132 -8.85 -0.12 -17.65
C SER A 132 -9.08 -0.21 -19.15
N LYS A 133 -9.75 0.79 -19.74
CA LYS A 133 -9.96 0.93 -21.20
C LYS A 133 -8.70 0.66 -22.01
N TRP A 134 -7.61 1.33 -21.63
CA TRP A 134 -6.31 1.21 -22.29
C TRP A 134 -5.72 -0.20 -22.15
N SER A 135 -5.73 -0.80 -20.96
CA SER A 135 -5.24 -2.18 -20.77
C SER A 135 -6.08 -3.21 -21.53
N GLN A 136 -7.40 -2.98 -21.67
CA GLN A 136 -8.29 -3.86 -22.43
C GLN A 136 -8.00 -3.72 -23.92
N PHE A 137 -7.88 -2.49 -24.43
CA PHE A 137 -7.49 -2.22 -25.80
C PHE A 137 -6.13 -2.84 -26.18
N ILE A 138 -5.12 -2.74 -25.31
CA ILE A 138 -3.83 -3.43 -25.50
C ILE A 138 -4.01 -4.95 -25.54
N ALA A 139 -4.82 -5.52 -24.63
CA ALA A 139 -5.06 -6.96 -24.59
C ALA A 139 -5.78 -7.49 -25.84
N ASP A 140 -6.70 -6.70 -26.40
CA ASP A 140 -7.42 -7.00 -27.64
C ASP A 140 -6.52 -6.82 -28.89
N ASN A 141 -5.51 -5.93 -28.83
CA ASN A 141 -4.54 -5.68 -29.91
C ASN A 141 -3.16 -6.34 -29.66
N LYS A 142 -3.05 -7.31 -28.75
CA LYS A 142 -1.78 -7.86 -28.26
C LYS A 142 -0.88 -8.47 -29.35
N ASP A 143 -1.45 -8.87 -30.48
CA ASP A 143 -0.70 -9.47 -31.59
C ASP A 143 0.17 -8.44 -32.32
N VAL A 144 -0.18 -7.15 -32.27
CA VAL A 144 0.66 -6.03 -32.74
C VAL A 144 1.96 -5.91 -31.93
N LEU A 145 1.99 -6.42 -30.69
CA LEU A 145 3.17 -6.38 -29.81
C LEU A 145 4.20 -7.48 -30.08
N LYS A 146 3.92 -8.40 -31.03
CA LYS A 146 4.79 -9.56 -31.32
C LYS A 146 5.84 -9.28 -32.41
N GLY A 147 5.97 -8.04 -32.87
CA GLY A 147 6.94 -7.63 -33.88
C GLY A 147 8.38 -7.50 -33.37
N SER A 148 9.34 -7.49 -34.31
CA SER A 148 10.77 -7.28 -34.05
C SER A 148 11.13 -5.84 -33.66
N ASP A 149 10.27 -4.88 -33.97
CA ASP A 149 10.61 -3.44 -34.05
C ASP A 149 10.64 -2.75 -32.67
N GLY A 150 10.61 -3.55 -31.60
CA GLY A 150 10.66 -3.12 -30.22
C GLY A 150 9.29 -2.67 -29.68
N LEU A 151 9.16 -2.75 -28.36
CA LEU A 151 7.89 -2.43 -27.69
C LEU A 151 7.48 -0.96 -27.83
N GLY A 152 8.45 -0.04 -27.93
CA GLY A 152 8.22 1.41 -27.97
C GLY A 152 7.35 1.87 -29.15
N PRO A 153 7.76 1.63 -30.42
CA PRO A 153 6.98 2.02 -31.60
C PRO A 153 5.59 1.40 -31.65
N HIS A 154 5.45 0.11 -31.30
CA HIS A 154 4.14 -0.55 -31.24
C HIS A 154 3.20 0.10 -30.22
N MET A 155 3.71 0.44 -29.03
CA MET A 155 2.91 1.12 -27.99
C MET A 155 2.53 2.55 -28.37
N ALA A 156 3.39 3.29 -29.06
CA ALA A 156 3.06 4.60 -29.61
C ALA A 156 1.94 4.51 -30.67
N GLY A 157 2.05 3.56 -31.60
CA GLY A 157 1.01 3.31 -32.61
C GLY A 157 -0.33 2.89 -32.01
N LEU A 158 -0.33 2.06 -30.96
CA LEU A 158 -1.54 1.73 -30.21
C LEU A 158 -2.14 2.96 -29.49
N ALA A 159 -1.31 3.86 -28.96
CA ALA A 159 -1.79 5.06 -28.28
C ALA A 159 -2.51 6.01 -29.25
N SER A 160 -1.94 6.25 -30.44
CA SER A 160 -2.61 7.01 -31.51
C SER A 160 -3.92 6.37 -31.95
N LYS A 161 -3.96 5.03 -32.12
CA LYS A 161 -5.21 4.31 -32.41
C LYS A 161 -6.26 4.49 -31.32
N PHE A 162 -5.87 4.41 -30.05
CA PHE A 162 -6.77 4.56 -28.91
C PHE A 162 -7.33 5.98 -28.76
N GLN A 163 -6.53 7.00 -29.07
CA GLN A 163 -6.99 8.40 -29.10
C GLN A 163 -8.02 8.68 -30.20
N ASN A 164 -7.98 7.93 -31.30
CA ASN A 164 -8.89 8.06 -32.43
C ASN A 164 -10.16 7.19 -32.32
N LEU A 165 -10.38 6.49 -31.20
CA LEU A 165 -11.59 5.69 -30.98
C LEU A 165 -12.83 6.58 -30.78
N SER A 166 -13.98 6.10 -31.26
CA SER A 166 -15.26 6.74 -31.01
C SER A 166 -15.69 6.64 -29.54
N ALA A 167 -16.57 7.55 -29.11
CA ALA A 167 -17.15 7.50 -27.77
C ALA A 167 -17.88 6.17 -27.47
N SER A 168 -18.48 5.54 -28.50
CA SER A 168 -19.13 4.23 -28.38
C SER A 168 -18.12 3.12 -28.02
N GLU A 169 -16.99 3.07 -28.73
CA GLU A 169 -15.93 2.08 -28.48
C GLU A 169 -15.25 2.31 -27.11
N LEU A 170 -15.01 3.57 -26.74
CA LEU A 170 -14.49 3.92 -25.41
C LEU A 170 -15.45 3.48 -24.29
N ASN A 171 -16.77 3.63 -24.49
CA ASN A 171 -17.77 3.15 -23.53
C ASN A 171 -17.84 1.62 -23.48
N ALA A 172 -17.77 0.94 -24.62
CA ALA A 172 -17.71 -0.53 -24.66
C ALA A 172 -16.46 -1.08 -23.93
N LEU A 173 -15.31 -0.44 -24.12
CA LEU A 173 -14.07 -0.74 -23.40
C LEU A 173 -14.18 -0.46 -21.89
N GLU A 174 -14.89 0.60 -21.47
CA GLU A 174 -15.12 0.89 -20.05
C GLU A 174 -16.04 -0.16 -19.41
N ASN A 175 -17.14 -0.52 -20.06
CA ASN A 175 -18.06 -1.56 -19.59
C ASN A 175 -17.36 -2.91 -19.43
N ARG A 176 -16.50 -3.27 -20.40
CA ARG A 176 -15.67 -4.49 -20.33
C ARG A 176 -14.63 -4.41 -19.21
N ALA A 177 -13.99 -3.26 -19.03
CA ALA A 177 -13.05 -3.03 -17.94
C ALA A 177 -13.72 -3.06 -16.56
N ALA A 178 -14.95 -2.55 -16.43
CA ALA A 178 -15.75 -2.62 -15.21
C ALA A 178 -16.12 -4.06 -14.86
N ALA A 179 -16.68 -4.82 -15.81
CA ALA A 179 -16.97 -6.25 -15.62
C ALA A 179 -15.70 -7.06 -15.28
N ASN A 180 -14.53 -6.68 -15.82
CA ASN A 180 -13.25 -7.30 -15.45
C ASN A 180 -12.81 -6.93 -14.02
N ARG A 181 -13.05 -5.71 -13.53
CA ARG A 181 -12.78 -5.33 -12.11
C ARG A 181 -13.60 -6.19 -11.16
N GLU A 182 -14.89 -6.37 -11.44
CA GLU A 182 -15.79 -7.21 -10.64
C GLU A 182 -15.34 -8.67 -10.63
N LYS A 183 -15.05 -9.24 -11.82
CA LYS A 183 -14.49 -10.61 -11.93
C LYS A 183 -13.17 -10.75 -11.18
N ASN A 184 -12.27 -9.77 -11.27
CA ASN A 184 -11.00 -9.79 -10.54
C ASN A 184 -11.21 -9.76 -9.02
N ALA A 185 -12.12 -8.92 -8.52
CA ALA A 185 -12.47 -8.84 -7.11
C ALA A 185 -13.12 -10.15 -6.61
N ALA A 186 -14.05 -10.72 -7.39
CA ALA A 186 -14.68 -12.00 -7.09
C ALA A 186 -13.68 -13.16 -7.07
N ASN A 187 -12.82 -13.26 -8.10
CA ASN A 187 -11.76 -14.28 -8.19
C ASN A 187 -10.77 -14.17 -7.03
N LEU A 188 -10.34 -12.95 -6.68
CA LEU A 188 -9.46 -12.73 -5.53
C LEU A 188 -10.15 -13.10 -4.21
N LYS A 189 -11.41 -12.70 -4.01
CA LYS A 189 -12.18 -13.04 -2.79
C LYS A 189 -12.43 -14.54 -2.67
N ALA A 190 -12.69 -15.24 -3.77
CA ALA A 190 -12.81 -16.70 -3.81
C ALA A 190 -11.48 -17.39 -3.46
N TRP A 191 -10.37 -16.95 -4.05
CA TRP A 191 -9.03 -17.46 -3.76
C TRP A 191 -8.57 -17.17 -2.31
N ILE A 192 -8.92 -16.02 -1.74
CA ILE A 192 -8.66 -15.73 -0.32
C ILE A 192 -9.51 -16.67 0.57
N LYS A 193 -10.78 -16.88 0.24
CA LYS A 193 -11.68 -17.80 0.98
C LYS A 193 -11.19 -19.25 0.97
N SER A 194 -10.58 -19.72 -0.12
CA SER A 194 -10.01 -21.08 -0.20
C SER A 194 -8.77 -21.29 0.68
N HIS A 195 -8.16 -20.19 1.17
CA HIS A 195 -7.08 -20.24 2.13
C HIS A 195 -7.58 -20.08 3.56
N GLU A 196 -6.84 -20.68 4.49
CA GLU A 196 -7.06 -20.53 5.93
C GLU A 196 -6.71 -19.11 6.41
N PRO A 197 -7.53 -18.45 7.25
CA PRO A 197 -7.27 -17.08 7.73
C PRO A 197 -5.88 -16.90 8.34
N ALA A 198 -5.41 -17.85 9.16
CA ALA A 198 -4.07 -17.79 9.76
C ALA A 198 -2.94 -17.81 8.70
N ARG A 199 -3.11 -18.54 7.57
CA ARG A 199 -2.16 -18.51 6.44
C ARG A 199 -2.18 -17.15 5.72
N ILE A 200 -3.36 -16.55 5.54
CA ILE A 200 -3.49 -15.18 5.00
C ILE A 200 -2.84 -14.15 5.95
N HIS A 201 -2.97 -14.31 7.26
CA HIS A 201 -2.30 -13.44 8.24
C HIS A 201 -0.77 -13.52 8.13
N ILE A 202 -0.20 -14.74 8.08
CA ILE A 202 1.24 -14.96 7.87
C ILE A 202 1.70 -14.35 6.54
N ALA A 203 0.93 -14.54 5.45
CA ALA A 203 1.25 -13.96 4.16
C ALA A 203 1.25 -12.42 4.20
N ASN A 204 0.32 -11.81 4.93
CA ASN A 204 0.27 -10.36 5.12
C ASN A 204 1.43 -9.82 5.97
N GLN A 205 1.85 -10.54 7.02
CA GLN A 205 3.08 -10.23 7.76
C GLN A 205 4.30 -10.28 6.82
N ALA A 206 4.42 -11.34 6.01
CA ALA A 206 5.52 -11.52 5.07
C ALA A 206 5.56 -10.45 3.98
N ARG A 207 4.41 -10.11 3.38
CA ARG A 207 4.25 -9.02 2.40
C ARG A 207 4.63 -7.66 2.99
N ARG A 208 4.18 -7.35 4.21
CA ARG A 208 4.55 -6.12 4.92
C ARG A 208 6.06 -6.02 5.16
N ARG A 209 6.73 -7.14 5.47
CA ARG A 209 8.19 -7.17 5.63
C ARG A 209 8.92 -7.05 4.29
N LEU A 210 8.44 -7.70 3.23
CA LEU A 210 8.97 -7.55 1.87
C LEU A 210 8.90 -6.10 1.35
N ASN A 211 7.82 -5.38 1.65
CA ASN A 211 7.69 -3.95 1.29
C ASN A 211 8.71 -3.03 2.01
N ARG A 212 9.32 -3.50 3.11
CA ARG A 212 10.38 -2.77 3.84
C ARG A 212 11.79 -3.17 3.40
N LEU A 213 11.95 -4.37 2.85
CA LEU A 213 13.23 -4.93 2.41
C LEU A 213 13.47 -4.80 0.91
N THR A 214 12.44 -4.49 0.13
CA THR A 214 12.48 -4.39 -1.32
C THR A 214 11.63 -3.21 -1.78
N GLU A 215 12.00 -2.60 -2.90
CA GLU A 215 11.26 -1.51 -3.56
C GLU A 215 9.92 -1.95 -4.18
N LYS A 216 9.58 -3.25 -4.09
CA LYS A 216 8.36 -3.81 -4.67
C LYS A 216 7.19 -3.67 -3.69
N ASN A 217 6.06 -3.20 -4.19
CA ASN A 217 4.81 -3.10 -3.44
C ASN A 217 4.00 -4.41 -3.54
N TYR A 218 4.10 -5.24 -2.50
CA TYR A 218 3.20 -6.36 -2.27
C TYR A 218 1.99 -5.87 -1.47
N ARG A 219 0.83 -5.71 -2.14
CA ARG A 219 -0.44 -5.34 -1.49
C ARG A 219 -0.87 -6.41 -0.49
N ALA A 220 -1.51 -5.99 0.61
CA ALA A 220 -2.13 -6.92 1.56
C ALA A 220 -3.29 -7.69 0.89
N LEU A 221 -3.52 -8.91 1.39
CA LEU A 221 -4.67 -9.75 1.08
C LEU A 221 -5.78 -9.42 2.09
N GLU A 222 -6.90 -8.89 1.61
CA GLU A 222 -8.02 -8.48 2.46
C GLU A 222 -8.96 -9.67 2.71
N ASP A 223 -9.05 -10.11 3.96
CA ASP A 223 -9.93 -11.18 4.40
C ASP A 223 -10.86 -10.66 5.52
N GLU A 224 -12.16 -10.84 5.32
CA GLU A 224 -13.20 -10.42 6.26
C GLU A 224 -13.20 -11.25 7.55
N ARG A 225 -12.60 -12.45 7.53
CA ARG A 225 -12.46 -13.37 8.66
C ARG A 225 -11.30 -13.01 9.60
N LEU A 226 -10.44 -12.06 9.21
CA LEU A 226 -9.31 -11.65 10.05
C LEU A 226 -9.74 -10.61 11.09
N PRO A 227 -9.23 -10.69 12.34
CA PRO A 227 -9.53 -9.71 13.37
C PRO A 227 -9.10 -8.31 12.92
N LYS A 228 -10.04 -7.37 12.89
CA LYS A 228 -9.79 -5.98 12.55
C LYS A 228 -9.43 -5.22 13.82
N ARG A 229 -8.35 -4.44 13.77
CA ARG A 229 -7.93 -3.60 14.91
C ARG A 229 -9.08 -2.67 15.32
N PRO A 230 -9.35 -2.50 16.62
CA PRO A 230 -10.38 -1.57 17.09
C PRO A 230 -10.04 -0.14 16.66
N LEU A 231 -11.09 0.64 16.40
CA LEU A 231 -10.99 2.08 16.20
C LEU A 231 -10.88 2.77 17.57
N SER A 232 -10.16 3.90 17.64
CA SER A 232 -10.16 4.72 18.85
C SER A 232 -11.52 5.40 19.06
N SER A 233 -11.79 5.86 20.28
CA SER A 233 -13.03 6.54 20.64
C SER A 233 -13.35 7.73 19.71
N TYR A 234 -12.34 8.58 19.44
CA TYR A 234 -12.46 9.67 18.46
C TYR A 234 -12.73 9.17 17.03
N THR A 235 -12.10 8.07 16.60
CA THR A 235 -12.34 7.52 15.25
C THR A 235 -13.74 6.89 15.14
N ASN A 236 -14.24 6.24 16.18
CA ASN A 236 -15.64 5.77 16.25
C ASN A 236 -16.62 6.95 16.13
N PHE A 237 -16.42 8.02 16.91
CA PHE A 237 -17.20 9.26 16.79
C PHE A 237 -17.12 9.87 15.39
N THR A 238 -15.93 9.93 14.80
CA THR A 238 -15.71 10.44 13.44
C THR A 238 -16.52 9.64 12.41
N VAL A 239 -16.45 8.31 12.46
CA VAL A 239 -17.20 7.43 11.53
C VAL A 239 -18.72 7.58 11.71
N GLN A 240 -19.21 7.73 12.94
CA GLN A 240 -20.65 7.93 13.22
C GLN A 240 -21.15 9.34 12.86
N SER A 241 -20.26 10.33 12.85
CA SER A 241 -20.57 11.74 12.55
C SER A 241 -20.43 12.09 11.07
N TRP A 242 -19.52 11.42 10.34
CA TRP A 242 -19.21 11.74 8.95
C TRP A 242 -20.44 11.77 8.01
N PRO A 243 -21.40 10.81 8.07
CA PRO A 243 -22.59 10.86 7.22
C PRO A 243 -23.49 12.07 7.50
N ARG A 244 -23.44 12.63 8.72
CA ARG A 244 -24.26 13.77 9.14
C ARG A 244 -23.80 15.10 8.51
N LEU A 245 -22.60 15.13 7.91
CA LEU A 245 -22.03 16.30 7.26
C LEU A 245 -22.46 16.48 5.79
N GLY A 246 -23.26 15.57 5.23
CA GLY A 246 -24.06 15.84 4.03
C GLY A 246 -23.32 16.33 2.78
N GLY A 247 -22.05 15.95 2.57
CA GLY A 247 -21.26 16.39 1.42
C GLY A 247 -20.43 17.66 1.61
N THR A 248 -20.27 18.12 2.86
CA THR A 248 -19.25 19.14 3.22
C THR A 248 -17.86 18.71 2.72
N ASP A 249 -17.00 19.67 2.34
CA ASP A 249 -15.60 19.38 1.99
C ASP A 249 -14.90 18.57 3.11
N ALA A 250 -14.03 17.65 2.73
CA ALA A 250 -13.40 16.73 3.67
C ALA A 250 -12.53 17.45 4.72
N ILE A 251 -11.91 18.58 4.38
CA ILE A 251 -11.09 19.37 5.30
C ILE A 251 -12.00 20.07 6.30
N GLU A 252 -13.05 20.75 5.84
CA GLU A 252 -14.03 21.44 6.70
C GLU A 252 -14.80 20.47 7.59
N GLY A 253 -15.27 19.35 7.03
CA GLY A 253 -15.92 18.29 7.77
C GLY A 253 -15.05 17.70 8.89
N SER A 254 -13.76 17.49 8.62
CA SER A 254 -12.81 17.02 9.65
C SER A 254 -12.59 18.05 10.77
N LYS A 255 -12.56 19.35 10.45
CA LYS A 255 -12.48 20.44 11.45
C LYS A 255 -13.73 20.45 12.33
N ASN A 256 -14.91 20.37 11.72
CA ASN A 256 -16.19 20.39 12.42
C ASN A 256 -16.33 19.19 13.37
N ILE A 257 -15.95 17.99 12.93
CA ILE A 257 -15.91 16.79 13.80
C ILE A 257 -14.87 16.95 14.92
N SER A 258 -13.69 17.51 14.65
CA SER A 258 -12.69 17.75 15.70
C SER A 258 -13.16 18.76 16.76
N GLN A 259 -13.89 19.80 16.35
CA GLN A 259 -14.52 20.75 17.26
C GLN A 259 -15.66 20.11 18.06
N ALA A 260 -16.55 19.36 17.41
CA ALA A 260 -17.64 18.65 18.07
C ALA A 260 -17.11 17.65 19.12
N TRP A 261 -16.08 16.86 18.79
CA TRP A 261 -15.43 15.95 19.74
C TRP A 261 -14.86 16.67 20.96
N LYS A 262 -14.23 17.84 20.75
CA LYS A 262 -13.73 18.65 21.87
C LYS A 262 -14.88 19.13 22.77
N ALA A 263 -15.99 19.57 22.18
CA ALA A 263 -17.18 20.06 22.87
C ALA A 263 -17.99 18.98 23.62
N LEU A 264 -17.89 17.69 23.24
CA LEU A 264 -18.57 16.60 23.97
C LEU A 264 -18.23 16.59 25.46
N SER A 265 -19.22 16.31 26.30
CA SER A 265 -19.04 16.06 27.73
C SER A 265 -18.23 14.79 28.01
N PRO A 266 -17.65 14.63 29.22
CA PRO A 266 -16.96 13.40 29.60
C PRO A 266 -17.85 12.14 29.53
N SER A 267 -19.14 12.26 29.86
CA SER A 267 -20.11 11.15 29.79
C SER A 267 -20.39 10.73 28.34
N GLU A 268 -20.54 11.67 27.41
CA GLU A 268 -20.67 11.34 25.98
C GLU A 268 -19.40 10.71 25.42
N LYS A 269 -18.21 11.18 25.84
CA LYS A 269 -16.93 10.58 25.47
C LYS A 269 -16.79 9.15 26.00
N ALA A 270 -17.21 8.89 27.24
CA ALA A 270 -17.15 7.58 27.88
C ALA A 270 -17.87 6.49 27.08
N VAL A 271 -18.99 6.80 26.42
CA VAL A 271 -19.69 5.84 25.54
C VAL A 271 -18.80 5.36 24.39
N TYR A 272 -18.00 6.24 23.77
CA TYR A 272 -17.07 5.86 22.71
C TYR A 272 -15.83 5.14 23.24
N GLU A 273 -15.42 5.44 24.47
CA GLU A 273 -14.32 4.74 25.16
C GLU A 273 -14.73 3.31 25.53
N GLU A 274 -15.95 3.11 26.02
CA GLU A 274 -16.52 1.78 26.29
C GLU A 274 -16.65 0.96 24.99
N GLN A 275 -17.19 1.54 23.91
CA GLN A 275 -17.22 0.91 22.59
C GLN A 275 -15.83 0.48 22.11
N THR A 276 -14.81 1.31 22.33
CA THR A 276 -13.41 0.98 22.00
C THR A 276 -12.85 -0.13 22.89
N ALA A 277 -13.15 -0.12 24.20
CA ALA A 277 -12.70 -1.14 25.14
C ALA A 277 -13.32 -2.52 24.84
N GLN A 278 -14.64 -2.59 24.62
CA GLN A 278 -15.34 -3.80 24.20
C GLN A 278 -14.78 -4.34 22.87
N ALA A 279 -14.51 -3.46 21.90
CA ALA A 279 -13.92 -3.86 20.62
C ALA A 279 -12.45 -4.32 20.76
N SER A 280 -11.67 -3.77 21.70
CA SER A 280 -10.30 -4.20 21.97
C SER A 280 -10.26 -5.58 22.61
N ALA A 281 -11.06 -5.81 23.65
CA ALA A 281 -11.15 -7.11 24.32
C ALA A 281 -11.54 -8.23 23.34
N LYS A 282 -12.51 -7.96 22.44
CA LYS A 282 -12.86 -8.90 21.37
C LYS A 282 -11.71 -9.12 20.39
N TYR A 283 -11.07 -8.04 19.92
CA TYR A 283 -9.94 -8.14 18.98
C TYR A 283 -8.76 -8.92 19.57
N GLU A 284 -8.48 -8.74 20.86
CA GLU A 284 -7.42 -9.45 21.59
C GLU A 284 -7.73 -10.96 21.66
N ALA A 285 -8.93 -11.35 22.09
CA ALA A 285 -9.36 -12.76 22.09
C ALA A 285 -9.35 -13.40 20.69
N ASP A 286 -9.90 -12.72 19.68
CA ASP A 286 -9.89 -13.19 18.29
C ASP A 286 -8.44 -13.31 17.73
N MET A 287 -7.53 -12.43 18.16
CA MET A 287 -6.11 -12.47 17.80
C MET A 287 -5.33 -13.57 18.51
N GLU A 288 -5.62 -13.88 19.77
CA GLU A 288 -4.98 -14.99 20.50
C GLU A 288 -5.30 -16.33 19.84
N VAL A 289 -6.58 -16.59 19.55
CA VAL A 289 -7.03 -17.79 18.82
C VAL A 289 -6.32 -17.89 17.46
N LEU A 290 -6.25 -16.78 16.73
CA LEU A 290 -5.53 -16.73 15.46
C LEU A 290 -4.02 -16.97 15.63
N GLN A 291 -3.40 -16.42 16.67
CA GLN A 291 -1.96 -16.51 16.90
C GLN A 291 -1.53 -17.95 17.24
N VAL A 292 -2.30 -18.67 18.07
CA VAL A 292 -2.10 -20.11 18.34
C VAL A 292 -2.08 -20.90 17.02
N ARG A 293 -3.03 -20.63 16.12
CA ARG A 293 -3.09 -21.33 14.82
C ARG A 293 -1.98 -20.90 13.87
N VAL A 294 -1.58 -19.63 13.89
CA VAL A 294 -0.41 -19.11 13.15
C VAL A 294 0.87 -19.82 13.55
N ASP A 295 1.11 -20.06 14.84
CA ASP A 295 2.33 -20.71 15.31
C ASP A 295 2.32 -22.23 15.06
N ALA A 296 1.16 -22.88 15.12
CA ALA A 296 0.99 -24.24 14.62
C ALA A 296 1.37 -24.37 13.13
N ILE A 297 0.90 -23.45 12.27
CA ILE A 297 1.25 -23.43 10.83
C ILE A 297 2.75 -23.19 10.61
N LYS A 298 3.40 -22.35 11.43
CA LYS A 298 4.86 -22.17 11.33
C LYS A 298 5.62 -23.43 11.74
N ALA A 299 5.12 -24.19 12.71
CA ALA A 299 5.67 -25.47 13.14
C ALA A 299 5.45 -26.59 12.12
N GLU A 300 4.30 -26.63 11.43
CA GLU A 300 4.05 -27.47 10.23
C GLU A 300 5.07 -27.19 9.10
N GLY A 301 5.67 -26.00 9.11
CA GLY A 301 6.67 -25.55 8.15
C GLY A 301 6.09 -24.90 6.89
N VAL A 302 6.97 -24.46 6.00
CA VAL A 302 6.56 -23.86 4.71
C VAL A 302 5.78 -24.92 3.91
N PRO A 303 4.50 -24.68 3.55
CA PRO A 303 3.77 -25.61 2.70
C PRO A 303 4.52 -25.77 1.37
N LYS A 304 4.76 -27.02 0.97
CA LYS A 304 5.40 -27.34 -0.32
C LYS A 304 4.47 -26.83 -1.42
N GLY A 305 4.79 -25.66 -1.98
CA GLY A 305 4.02 -25.07 -3.07
C GLY A 305 3.87 -26.05 -4.22
N LYS A 306 2.71 -26.03 -4.89
CA LYS A 306 2.53 -26.77 -6.14
C LYS A 306 3.64 -26.33 -7.11
N LYS A 307 4.39 -27.30 -7.60
CA LYS A 307 5.40 -27.10 -8.66
C LYS A 307 4.71 -26.70 -9.95
#